data_AF-A0A0G1BV66-F1
#
_entry.id   AF-A0A0G1BV66-F1
#
_cell.length_a   1.000
_cell.length_b   1.000
_cell.length_c   1.000
_cell.angle_alpha   90.00
_cell.angle_beta   90.00
_cell.angle_gamma   90.00
#
_symmetry.space_group_name_H-M   'P 1'
#
loop_
_entity.id
_entity.type
_entity.pdbx_description
1 polymer ?
#
loop_
_entity_poly.entity_id
_entity_poly.type
_entity_poly.pdbx_seq_one_letter_code
_entity_poly.pdbx_strand_id
1 'polypeptide(L)'
;MSIIINKLKKEAVIFCPLCDKEYAPANLKVVEQAGETILAHSNCPLCQGAVLSLLHKDFIGITLIGLVTDLDYEDAIKLKDQEVVREDDVLKLYELLF
;
A
#
# COMPACT_ATOMS: atom_id res chain seq x y z
N MET A 1 10.83 16.13 8.15
CA MET A 1 9.90 15.00 8.39
C MET A 1 8.50 15.50 8.12
N SER A 2 7.85 15.07 7.03
CA SER A 2 6.62 15.69 6.51
C SER A 2 5.47 15.58 7.52
N ILE A 3 4.70 16.66 7.70
CA ILE A 3 3.53 16.75 8.59
C ILE A 3 2.53 15.61 8.32
N ILE A 4 2.51 15.12 7.08
CA ILE A 4 1.62 14.05 6.60
C ILE A 4 1.99 12.69 7.20
N ILE A 5 3.28 12.34 7.31
CA ILE A 5 3.71 11.05 7.89
C ILE A 5 3.33 10.95 9.38
N ASN A 6 3.46 12.04 10.13
CA ASN A 6 3.06 12.07 11.53
C ASN A 6 1.54 11.99 11.71
N LYS A 7 0.76 12.50 10.75
CA LYS A 7 -0.71 12.31 10.73
C LYS A 7 -1.11 10.89 10.35
N LEU A 8 -0.41 10.26 9.39
CA LEU A 8 -0.60 8.84 9.04
C LEU A 8 -0.44 7.95 10.27
N LYS A 9 0.64 8.13 11.05
CA LYS A 9 0.85 7.38 12.30
C LYS A 9 -0.27 7.53 13.33
N LYS A 10 -1.04 8.62 13.26
CA LYS A 10 -2.09 8.95 14.24
C LYS A 10 -3.49 8.54 13.77
N GLU A 11 -3.77 8.58 12.47
CA GLU A 11 -5.11 8.42 11.89
C GLU A 11 -5.24 7.18 11.00
N ALA A 12 -4.15 6.75 10.35
CA ALA A 12 -4.17 5.68 9.38
C ALA A 12 -3.64 4.38 10.02
N VAL A 13 -4.56 3.44 10.18
CA VAL A 13 -4.30 2.03 10.49
C VAL A 13 -3.80 1.80 11.92
N ILE A 14 -4.70 2.04 12.87
CA ILE A 14 -4.57 1.50 14.22
C ILE A 14 -4.92 -0.01 14.22
N PHE A 15 -5.77 -0.48 13.30
CA PHE A 15 -6.26 -1.87 13.27
C PHE A 15 -5.92 -2.61 11.97
N CYS A 16 -5.56 -3.89 12.07
CA CYS A 16 -5.34 -4.76 10.93
C CYS A 16 -6.68 -5.22 10.34
N PRO A 17 -6.97 -4.95 9.04
CA PRO A 17 -8.23 -5.34 8.42
C PRO A 17 -8.39 -6.86 8.23
N LEU A 18 -7.36 -7.65 8.55
CA LEU A 18 -7.36 -9.10 8.38
C LEU A 18 -7.56 -9.87 9.68
N CYS A 19 -7.18 -9.29 10.83
CA CYS A 19 -7.26 -9.97 12.12
C CYS A 19 -7.83 -9.11 13.25
N ASP A 20 -8.27 -7.88 12.93
CA ASP A 20 -8.84 -6.88 13.84
C ASP A 20 -7.96 -6.51 15.03
N LYS A 21 -6.68 -6.90 15.01
CA LYS A 21 -5.73 -6.54 16.05
C LYS A 21 -5.19 -5.15 15.84
N GLU A 22 -5.09 -4.44 16.96
CA GLU A 22 -4.40 -3.17 17.01
C GLU A 22 -2.91 -3.40 16.80
N TYR A 23 -2.32 -2.68 15.86
CA TYR A 23 -0.87 -2.66 15.70
C TYR A 23 -0.44 -1.23 15.41
N ALA A 24 0.51 -0.74 16.21
CA ALA A 24 1.15 0.52 15.89
C ALA A 24 1.85 0.35 14.53
N PRO A 25 1.69 1.30 13.59
CA PRO A 25 2.42 1.31 12.33
C PRO A 25 3.90 1.67 12.58
N ALA A 26 4.60 0.82 13.34
CA ALA A 26 6.04 0.90 13.56
C ALA A 26 6.81 0.60 12.25
N ASN A 27 6.20 -0.20 11.38
CA ASN A 27 6.80 -0.70 10.14
C ASN A 27 6.11 -0.15 8.89
N LEU A 28 5.53 1.05 8.96
CA LEU A 28 4.98 1.71 7.77
C LEU A 28 6.13 2.22 6.89
N LYS A 29 6.24 1.67 5.69
CA LYS A 29 7.27 2.02 4.70
C LYS A 29 6.64 2.80 3.56
N VAL A 30 7.15 3.99 3.28
CA VAL A 30 6.64 4.81 2.18
C VAL A 30 7.11 4.21 0.86
N VAL A 31 6.15 3.87 -0.01
CA VAL A 31 6.40 3.39 -1.38
C VAL A 31 6.57 4.59 -2.32
N GLU A 32 5.69 5.59 -2.17
CA GLU A 32 5.75 6.81 -2.96
C GLU A 32 5.15 8.01 -2.21
N GLN A 33 5.67 9.20 -2.49
CA GLN A 33 5.06 10.46 -2.07
C GLN A 33 4.98 11.41 -3.26
N ALA A 34 3.75 11.81 -3.61
CA ALA A 34 3.46 12.74 -4.70
C ALA A 34 2.55 13.87 -4.18
N GLY A 35 3.14 15.04 -3.91
CA GLY A 35 2.42 16.17 -3.31
C GLY A 35 1.86 15.83 -1.93
N GLU A 36 0.54 15.97 -1.78
CA GLU A 36 -0.21 15.62 -0.56
C GLU A 36 -0.73 14.17 -0.56
N THR A 37 -0.28 13.34 -1.52
CA THR A 37 -0.58 11.90 -1.59
C THR A 37 0.61 11.08 -1.13
N ILE A 38 0.36 10.09 -0.28
CA ILE A 38 1.34 9.09 0.17
C ILE A 38 0.80 7.71 -0.11
N LEU A 39 1.59 6.88 -0.79
CA LEU A 39 1.40 5.45 -0.85
C LEU A 39 2.38 4.78 0.12
N ALA A 40 1.87 3.95 1.02
CA ALA A 40 2.68 3.28 2.02
C ALA A 40 2.32 1.80 2.13
N HIS A 41 3.33 0.98 2.39
CA HIS A 41 3.20 -0.44 2.65
C HIS A 41 3.36 -0.72 4.14
N SER A 42 2.61 -1.69 4.65
CA SER A 42 2.74 -2.17 6.03
C SER A 42 2.41 -3.65 6.13
N ASN A 43 3.07 -4.34 7.06
CA ASN A 43 2.72 -5.70 7.47
C ASN A 43 2.24 -5.71 8.92
N CYS A 44 1.22 -6.51 9.19
CA CYS A 44 0.80 -6.79 10.56
C CYS A 44 1.81 -7.76 11.21
N PRO A 45 2.42 -7.43 12.36
CA PRO A 45 3.36 -8.34 13.02
C PRO A 45 2.70 -9.62 13.57
N LEU A 46 1.36 -9.63 13.69
CA LEU A 46 0.61 -10.73 14.28
C LEU A 46 0.14 -11.76 13.24
N CYS A 47 -0.54 -11.32 12.18
CA CYS A 47 -1.02 -12.22 11.13
C CYS A 47 -0.16 -12.22 9.85
N GLN A 48 0.88 -11.37 9.79
CA GLN A 48 1.77 -11.18 8.64
C GLN A 48 1.12 -10.64 7.37
N GLY A 49 -0.20 -10.40 7.37
CA GLY A 49 -0.89 -9.81 6.24
C GLY A 49 -0.38 -8.42 5.89
N ALA A 50 -0.34 -8.11 4.60
CA ALA A 50 0.17 -6.86 4.06
C ALA A 50 -0.95 -5.94 3.57
N VAL A 51 -0.74 -4.64 3.72
CA VAL A 51 -1.67 -3.60 3.30
C VAL A 51 -0.90 -2.47 2.61
N LEU A 52 -1.35 -2.11 1.40
CA LEU A 52 -1.00 -0.84 0.76
C LEU A 52 -2.03 0.21 1.14
N SER A 53 -1.57 1.31 1.74
CA SER A 53 -2.39 2.43 2.18
C SER A 53 -2.09 3.65 1.33
N LEU A 54 -3.11 4.18 0.66
CA LEU A 54 -3.07 5.47 -0.03
C LEU A 54 -3.73 6.51 0.87
N LEU A 55 -2.94 7.48 1.33
CA LEU A 55 -3.43 8.64 2.05
C LEU A 55 -3.37 9.85 1.11
N HIS A 56 -4.50 10.52 0.91
CA HIS A 56 -4.55 11.81 0.23
C HIS A 56 -5.13 12.86 1.15
N LYS A 57 -4.50 14.03 1.22
CA LYS A 57 -5.02 15.17 1.96
C LYS A 57 -5.29 16.34 1.03
N ASP A 58 -6.49 16.88 1.11
CA ASP A 58 -6.88 18.08 0.40
C ASP A 58 -7.51 19.10 1.37
N PHE A 59 -8.21 20.10 0.82
CA PHE A 59 -8.91 21.12 1.60
C PHE A 59 -10.24 20.63 2.20
N ILE A 60 -10.80 19.54 1.69
CA ILE A 60 -12.06 18.94 2.12
C ILE A 60 -11.80 17.99 3.30
N GLY A 61 -10.65 17.33 3.31
CA GLY A 61 -10.24 16.50 4.43
C GLY A 61 -9.12 15.52 4.10
N ILE A 62 -9.20 14.35 4.71
CA ILE A 62 -8.25 13.25 4.55
C ILE A 62 -9.02 12.06 3.97
N THR A 63 -8.54 11.55 2.85
CA THR A 63 -9.00 10.27 2.27
C THR A 63 -7.96 9.21 2.55
N LEU A 64 -8.40 8.06 3.07
CA LEU A 64 -7.56 6.88 3.29
C LEU A 64 -8.19 5.69 2.57
N ILE A 65 -7.42 5.06 1.68
CA ILE A 65 -7.79 3.82 1.01
C ILE A 65 -6.76 2.76 1.41
N GLY A 66 -7.23 1.60 1.87
CA GLY A 66 -6.41 0.45 2.18
C GLY A 66 -6.71 -0.70 1.22
N LEU A 67 -5.66 -1.29 0.65
CA LEU A 67 -5.71 -2.48 -0.19
C LEU A 67 -4.96 -3.61 0.53
N VAL A 68 -5.70 -4.67 0.89
CA VAL A 68 -5.08 -5.93 1.31
C VAL A 68 -4.36 -6.54 0.12
N THR A 69 -3.13 -6.97 0.35
CA THR A 69 -2.27 -7.50 -0.71
C THR A 69 -1.32 -8.56 -0.17
N ASP A 70 -0.77 -9.37 -1.06
CA ASP A 70 0.33 -10.29 -0.80
C ASP A 70 1.70 -9.70 -1.15
N LEU A 71 1.74 -8.51 -1.76
CA LEU A 71 2.98 -7.82 -2.08
C LEU A 71 3.79 -7.54 -0.82
N ASP A 72 5.10 -7.80 -0.87
CA ASP A 72 6.03 -7.21 0.10
C ASP A 72 6.37 -5.75 -0.28
N TYR A 73 7.23 -5.12 0.53
CA TYR A 73 7.61 -3.72 0.28
C TYR A 73 8.41 -3.56 -1.01
N GLU A 74 9.30 -4.50 -1.34
CA GLU A 74 10.13 -4.43 -2.53
C GLU A 74 9.31 -4.71 -3.78
N ASP A 75 8.35 -5.63 -3.70
CA ASP A 75 7.36 -5.86 -4.75
C ASP A 75 6.55 -4.60 -5.03
N ALA A 76 6.07 -3.91 -3.98
CA ALA A 76 5.34 -2.66 -4.13
C ALA A 76 6.17 -1.56 -4.82
N ILE A 77 7.45 -1.43 -4.45
CA ILE A 77 8.38 -0.48 -5.10
C ILE A 77 8.59 -0.86 -6.57
N LYS A 78 8.76 -2.15 -6.86
CA LYS A 78 8.99 -2.63 -8.22
C LYS A 78 7.78 -2.45 -9.12
N LEU A 79 6.58 -2.76 -8.62
CA LEU A 79 5.34 -2.83 -9.40
C LEU A 79 4.65 -1.49 -9.59
N LYS A 80 4.90 -0.49 -8.72
CA LYS A 80 4.19 0.81 -8.78
C LYS A 80 4.31 1.52 -10.13
N ASP A 81 5.43 1.33 -10.82
CA ASP A 81 5.76 1.96 -12.10
C ASP A 81 5.68 0.97 -13.29
N GLN A 82 5.25 -0.27 -13.06
CA GLN A 82 5.12 -1.25 -14.13
C GLN A 82 3.87 -1.00 -14.97
N GLU A 83 3.91 -1.47 -16.22
CA GLU A 83 2.72 -1.46 -17.06
C GLU A 83 1.63 -2.35 -16.45
N VAL A 84 0.38 -1.89 -16.59
CA VAL A 84 -0.78 -2.66 -16.19
C VAL A 84 -0.85 -3.93 -17.03
N VAL A 85 -0.95 -5.08 -16.36
CA VAL A 85 -1.15 -6.38 -17.02
C VAL A 85 -2.49 -6.39 -17.74
N ARG A 86 -2.47 -6.68 -19.04
CA ARG A 86 -3.65 -6.77 -19.91
C ARG A 86 -3.92 -8.21 -20.35
N GLU A 87 -5.09 -8.41 -20.95
CA GLU A 87 -5.52 -9.72 -21.47
C GLU A 87 -4.54 -10.26 -22.52
N ASP A 88 -4.00 -9.38 -23.37
CA ASP A 88 -3.01 -9.74 -24.39
C ASP A 88 -1.70 -10.26 -23.78
N ASP A 89 -1.32 -9.83 -22.58
CA ASP A 89 -0.11 -10.31 -21.92
C ASP A 89 -0.27 -11.76 -21.45
N VAL A 90 -1.50 -12.14 -21.06
CA VAL A 90 -1.85 -13.52 -20.72
C VAL A 90 -1.80 -14.40 -21.97
N LEU A 91 -2.34 -13.94 -23.10
CA LEU A 91 -2.30 -14.68 -24.37
C LEU A 91 -0.88 -14.86 -24.88
N LYS A 92 -0.05 -13.81 -24.87
CA LYS A 92 1.37 -13.90 -25.25
C LYS A 92 2.14 -14.87 -24.38
N LEU A 93 1.88 -14.90 -23.07
CA LEU A 93 2.53 -15.84 -22.16
C LEU A 93 2.14 -17.28 -22.47
N TYR A 94 0.86 -17.53 -22.78
CA TYR A 94 0.40 -18.87 -23.19
C TYR A 94 1.11 -19.33 -24.48
N GLU A 95 1.14 -18.49 -25.51
CA GLU A 95 1.83 -18.80 -26.79
C GLU A 95 3.35 -18.99 -26.64
N LEU A 96 3.97 -18.39 -25.61
CA LEU A 96 5.39 -18.58 -25.33
C LEU A 96 5.68 -19.92 -24.63
N LEU A 97 4.74 -20.38 -23.78
CA LEU A 97 4.92 -21.56 -22.94
C LEU A 97 4.42 -22.86 -23.57
N PHE A 98 3.59 -22.79 -24.61
CA PHE A 98 2.95 -23.94 -25.28
C PHE A 98 3.05 -23.83 -26.80
#